data_AF-A0A9J7M8Y5-F1
#
_entry.id   AF-A0A9J7M8Y5-F1
#
_cell.length_a   1.000
_cell.length_b   1.000
_cell.length_c   1.000
_cell.angle_alpha   90.00
_cell.angle_beta   90.00
_cell.angle_gamma   90.00
#
_symmetry.space_group_name_H-M   'P 1'
#
loop_
_entity.id
_entity.type
_entity.pdbx_description
1 polymer ?
#
loop_
_entity_poly.entity_id
_entity_poly.type
_entity_poly.pdbx_seq_one_letter_code
_entity_poly.pdbx_strand_id
1 'polypeptide(L)'
;MAKMPVRCFICLTVLMTVGLSSAVVVVTGVCKSDSECMAAKGDGSCCAAMSPDPLFRGVPVCKMTGQEKEPCHVASNVLPYPLPSPRIFWRCPCGPGLRCVAPRGGKVGRCKRESQAFSGGLDGEDLVV
;
A
#
# COMPACT_ATOMS: atom_id res chain seq x y z
N MET A 1 -3.82 7.66 -50.35
CA MET A 1 -4.44 6.88 -49.24
C MET A 1 -3.70 5.55 -49.13
N ALA A 2 -2.75 5.42 -48.21
CA ALA A 2 -1.93 4.22 -48.09
C ALA A 2 -2.76 3.06 -47.51
N LYS A 3 -2.95 1.98 -48.28
CA LYS A 3 -3.54 0.74 -47.79
C LYS A 3 -2.47 -0.01 -47.00
N MET A 4 -2.55 0.04 -45.67
CA MET A 4 -1.68 -0.76 -44.82
C MET A 4 -1.93 -2.24 -45.09
N PRO A 5 -0.88 -3.03 -45.42
CA PRO A 5 -1.04 -4.44 -45.74
C PRO A 5 -1.51 -5.20 -44.50
N VAL A 6 -2.40 -6.17 -44.71
CA VAL A 6 -3.02 -7.00 -43.65
C VAL A 6 -1.96 -7.61 -42.73
N ARG A 7 -0.78 -7.95 -43.26
CA ARG A 7 0.38 -8.44 -42.49
C ARG A 7 0.90 -7.43 -41.46
N CYS A 8 0.93 -6.14 -41.80
CA CYS A 8 1.33 -5.07 -40.89
C CYS A 8 0.28 -4.88 -39.78
N PHE A 9 -1.00 -5.02 -40.12
CA PHE A 9 -2.10 -5.00 -39.16
C PHE A 9 -1.99 -6.15 -38.15
N ILE A 10 -1.70 -7.37 -38.63
CA ILE A 10 -1.50 -8.56 -37.78
C ILE A 10 -0.24 -8.42 -36.90
N CYS A 11 0.87 -7.89 -37.43
CA CYS A 11 2.07 -7.66 -36.62
C CYS A 11 1.83 -6.62 -35.53
N LEU A 12 1.11 -5.53 -35.83
CA LEU A 12 0.75 -4.51 -34.86
C LEU A 12 -0.15 -5.08 -33.76
N THR A 13 -1.16 -5.88 -34.10
CA THR A 13 -2.01 -6.50 -33.08
C THR A 13 -1.24 -7.47 -32.18
N VAL A 14 -0.34 -8.29 -32.75
CA VAL A 14 0.51 -9.20 -31.98
C VAL A 14 1.49 -8.45 -31.07
N LEU A 15 2.10 -7.35 -31.55
CA LEU A 15 3.00 -6.53 -30.72
C LEU A 15 2.26 -5.88 -29.54
N MET A 16 1.05 -5.39 -29.78
CA MET A 16 0.22 -4.78 -28.73
C MET A 16 -0.26 -5.79 -27.70
N THR A 17 -0.59 -7.04 -28.09
CA THR A 17 -0.98 -8.09 -27.14
C THR A 17 0.18 -8.62 -26.32
N VAL A 18 1.37 -8.76 -26.91
CA VAL A 18 2.57 -9.22 -26.20
C VAL A 18 3.08 -8.16 -25.22
N GLY A 19 3.03 -6.87 -25.57
CA GLY A 19 3.43 -5.78 -24.67
C GLY A 19 2.56 -5.64 -23.42
N LEU A 20 1.29 -6.06 -23.50
CA LEU A 20 0.36 -6.00 -22.36
C LEU A 20 0.55 -7.15 -21.35
N SER A 21 1.22 -8.23 -21.76
CA SER A 21 1.40 -9.44 -20.93
C SER A 21 2.38 -9.26 -19.77
N SER A 22 3.21 -8.20 -19.79
CA SER A 22 4.17 -7.92 -18.72
C SER A 22 3.59 -7.03 -17.62
N ALA A 23 2.43 -6.41 -17.86
CA ALA A 23 1.69 -5.70 -16.83
C ALA A 23 0.65 -6.66 -16.25
N VAL A 24 0.86 -7.12 -15.02
CA VAL A 24 -0.20 -7.75 -14.23
C VAL A 24 -1.27 -6.67 -14.01
N VAL A 25 -2.24 -6.59 -14.92
CA VAL A 25 -3.36 -5.67 -14.79
C VAL A 25 -4.26 -6.25 -13.71
N VAL A 26 -4.18 -5.66 -12.52
CA VAL A 26 -5.03 -6.01 -11.39
C VAL A 26 -6.45 -5.48 -11.64
N VAL A 27 -7.23 -6.16 -12.48
CA VAL A 27 -8.58 -5.74 -12.92
C VAL A 27 -9.56 -5.56 -11.74
N THR A 28 -9.38 -6.31 -10.65
CA THR A 28 -10.27 -6.27 -9.47
C THR A 28 -9.68 -5.52 -8.27
N GLY A 29 -8.49 -4.95 -8.41
CA GLY A 29 -7.71 -4.41 -7.30
C GLY A 29 -7.15 -5.45 -6.31
N VAL A 30 -7.41 -6.76 -6.49
CA VAL A 30 -6.96 -7.84 -5.59
C VAL A 30 -5.48 -8.17 -5.75
N CYS A 31 -4.76 -8.42 -4.66
CA CYS A 31 -3.30 -8.57 -4.69
C CYS A 31 -2.80 -9.71 -3.79
N LYS A 32 -1.58 -10.18 -4.03
CA LYS A 32 -0.89 -11.18 -3.20
C LYS A 32 0.25 -10.59 -2.37
N SER A 33 0.83 -9.48 -2.79
CA SER A 33 1.93 -8.83 -2.08
C SER A 33 2.00 -7.34 -2.41
N ASP A 34 2.75 -6.59 -1.61
CA ASP A 34 3.00 -5.18 -1.86
C ASP A 34 3.68 -4.94 -3.22
N SER A 35 4.57 -5.84 -3.66
CA SER A 35 5.29 -5.70 -4.93
C SER A 35 4.35 -5.67 -6.15
N GLU A 36 3.26 -6.45 -6.12
CA GLU A 36 2.25 -6.41 -7.19
C GLU A 36 1.56 -5.04 -7.23
N CYS A 37 1.22 -4.48 -6.06
CA CYS A 37 0.60 -3.17 -5.98
C CYS A 37 1.57 -2.06 -6.38
N MET A 38 2.83 -2.13 -5.95
CA MET A 38 3.85 -1.16 -6.33
C MET A 38 4.08 -1.14 -7.84
N ALA A 39 4.14 -2.30 -8.48
CA ALA A 39 4.24 -2.39 -9.94
C ALA A 39 2.99 -1.86 -10.66
N ALA A 40 1.79 -2.05 -10.09
CA ALA A 40 0.53 -1.67 -10.72
C ALA A 40 0.10 -0.21 -10.45
N LYS A 41 0.41 0.34 -9.28
CA LYS A 41 -0.08 1.65 -8.78
C LYS A 41 1.03 2.62 -8.34
N GLY A 42 2.27 2.16 -8.24
CA GLY A 42 3.43 2.95 -7.79
C GLY A 42 3.84 2.67 -6.34
N ASP A 43 5.05 3.13 -5.99
CA ASP A 43 5.76 2.78 -4.74
C ASP A 43 5.02 3.18 -3.46
N GLY A 44 4.06 4.09 -3.53
CA GLY A 44 3.20 4.51 -2.41
C GLY A 44 1.96 3.63 -2.20
N SER A 45 2.01 2.36 -2.60
CA SER A 45 0.88 1.43 -2.51
C SER A 45 1.26 0.10 -1.86
N CYS A 46 0.28 -0.54 -1.23
CA CYS A 46 0.45 -1.80 -0.51
C CYS A 46 -0.73 -2.74 -0.72
N CYS A 47 -0.52 -4.01 -0.39
CA CYS A 47 -1.52 -5.06 -0.43
C CYS A 47 -2.08 -5.35 0.97
N ALA A 48 -3.32 -4.95 1.22
CA ALA A 48 -3.94 -5.09 2.54
C ALA A 48 -5.41 -5.50 2.45
N ALA A 49 -5.97 -6.06 3.53
CA ALA A 49 -7.38 -6.41 3.58
C ALA A 49 -8.29 -5.22 3.19
N MET A 50 -9.35 -5.50 2.44
CA MET A 50 -10.28 -4.51 1.91
C MET A 50 -10.90 -3.65 3.03
N SER A 51 -11.36 -4.29 4.09
CA SER A 51 -11.99 -3.62 5.23
C SER A 51 -11.63 -4.34 6.54
N PRO A 52 -11.84 -3.69 7.71
CA PRO A 52 -11.74 -4.36 9.01
C PRO A 52 -12.93 -5.30 9.29
N ASP A 53 -13.96 -5.26 8.45
CA ASP A 53 -15.19 -5.99 8.66
C ASP A 53 -14.97 -7.51 8.45
N PRO A 54 -15.40 -8.38 9.37
CA PRO A 54 -15.29 -9.82 9.23
C PRO A 54 -15.91 -10.38 7.94
N LEU A 55 -16.91 -9.72 7.36
CA LEU A 55 -17.57 -10.13 6.12
C LEU A 55 -16.63 -10.11 4.90
N PHE A 56 -15.60 -9.26 4.92
CA PHE A 56 -14.61 -9.15 3.85
C PHE A 56 -13.23 -9.65 4.28
N ARG A 57 -13.19 -10.42 5.37
CA ARG A 57 -11.97 -11.01 5.91
C ARG A 57 -11.36 -11.94 4.85
N GLY A 58 -10.19 -11.56 4.34
CA GLY A 58 -9.45 -12.37 3.37
C GLY A 58 -9.50 -11.88 1.92
N VAL A 59 -10.10 -10.72 1.63
CA VAL A 59 -9.98 -10.08 0.31
C VAL A 59 -8.91 -8.98 0.37
N PRO A 60 -7.65 -9.27 0.04
CA PRO A 60 -6.60 -8.27 -0.02
C PRO A 60 -6.69 -7.46 -1.30
N VAL A 61 -6.51 -6.14 -1.20
CA VAL A 61 -6.55 -5.23 -2.34
C VAL A 61 -5.43 -4.19 -2.26
N CYS A 62 -5.08 -3.63 -3.42
CA CYS A 62 -4.11 -2.56 -3.54
C CYS A 62 -4.66 -1.23 -3.05
N LYS A 63 -4.05 -0.69 -2.00
CA LYS A 63 -4.42 0.57 -1.35
C LYS A 63 -3.22 1.52 -1.34
N MET A 64 -3.47 2.82 -1.28
CA MET A 64 -2.42 3.82 -1.09
C MET A 64 -1.96 3.86 0.37
N THR A 65 -0.74 4.36 0.62
CA THR A 65 -0.24 4.64 1.97
C THR A 65 -1.17 5.56 2.76
N GLY A 66 -1.20 5.37 4.08
CA GLY A 66 -2.08 6.08 4.99
C GLY A 66 -1.77 7.58 5.09
N GLN A 67 -2.82 8.38 5.18
CA GLN A 67 -2.76 9.83 5.36
C GLN A 67 -2.72 10.23 6.84
N GLU A 68 -2.47 11.50 7.13
CA GLU A 68 -2.47 12.03 8.49
C GLU A 68 -3.78 11.66 9.22
N LYS A 69 -3.67 11.26 10.49
CA LYS A 69 -4.74 10.81 11.39
C LYS A 69 -5.39 9.48 11.04
N GLU A 70 -5.04 8.84 9.92
CA GLU A 70 -5.53 7.51 9.60
C GLU A 70 -4.93 6.45 10.52
N PRO A 71 -5.68 5.36 10.82
CA PRO A 71 -5.18 4.28 11.66
C PRO A 71 -4.02 3.54 10.99
N CYS A 72 -3.02 3.21 11.79
CA CYS A 72 -1.81 2.51 11.37
C CYS A 72 -1.44 1.44 12.41
N HIS A 73 -0.68 0.43 11.99
CA HIS A 73 -0.19 -0.60 12.90
C HIS A 73 1.34 -0.48 13.05
N VAL A 74 1.80 -0.31 14.29
CA VAL A 74 3.17 0.10 14.61
C VAL A 74 4.20 -0.85 14.04
N ALA A 75 4.02 -2.17 14.24
CA ALA A 75 5.00 -3.17 13.81
C ALA A 75 4.99 -3.43 12.29
N SER A 76 3.93 -3.07 11.57
CA SER A 76 3.84 -3.26 10.12
C SER A 76 3.91 -1.94 9.35
N ASN A 77 4.36 -0.86 9.98
CA ASN A 77 4.49 0.48 9.38
C ASN A 77 5.78 0.62 8.56
N VAL A 78 6.02 -0.34 7.67
CA VAL A 78 7.16 -0.40 6.74
C VAL A 78 6.64 -0.79 5.38
N LEU A 79 7.20 -0.22 4.31
CA LEU A 79 6.87 -0.51 2.91
C LEU A 79 8.18 -0.74 2.13
N PRO A 80 8.33 -1.84 1.36
CA PRO A 80 7.39 -2.95 1.19
C PRO A 80 7.22 -3.81 2.45
N TYR A 81 6.16 -4.61 2.50
CA TYR A 81 5.95 -5.57 3.58
C TYR A 81 7.06 -6.64 3.53
N PRO A 82 7.68 -7.02 4.66
CA PRO A 82 8.81 -7.94 4.67
C PRO A 82 8.49 -9.37 4.20
N LEU A 83 7.21 -9.75 4.23
CA LEU A 83 6.74 -11.06 3.79
C LEU A 83 6.04 -10.92 2.42
N PRO A 84 6.21 -11.88 1.50
CA PRO A 84 5.51 -11.92 0.22
C PRO A 84 4.07 -12.42 0.40
N SER A 85 3.31 -11.73 1.25
CA SER A 85 1.93 -12.05 1.63
C SER A 85 1.15 -10.75 1.77
N PRO A 86 -0.19 -10.78 1.66
CA PRO A 86 -1.00 -9.64 2.02
C PRO A 86 -0.82 -9.28 3.49
N ARG A 87 -1.00 -8.00 3.79
CA ARG A 87 -0.99 -7.48 5.15
C ARG A 87 -2.25 -7.93 5.89
N ILE A 88 -2.07 -8.34 7.14
CA ILE A 88 -3.17 -8.69 8.05
C ILE A 88 -3.94 -7.43 8.48
N PHE A 89 -3.23 -6.33 8.76
CA PHE A 89 -3.87 -5.06 9.08
C PHE A 89 -4.47 -4.44 7.82
N TRP A 90 -5.73 -3.99 7.89
CA TRP A 90 -6.52 -3.53 6.74
C TRP A 90 -6.09 -2.17 6.17
N ARG A 91 -5.04 -1.54 6.71
CA ARG A 91 -4.48 -0.28 6.21
C ARG A 91 -3.03 -0.46 5.80
N CYS A 92 -2.62 0.34 4.83
CA CYS A 92 -1.23 0.49 4.47
C CYS A 92 -0.44 1.28 5.53
N PRO A 93 0.90 1.18 5.52
CA PRO A 93 1.78 2.06 6.28
C PRO A 93 1.49 3.53 6.00
N CYS A 94 1.85 4.40 6.93
CA CYS A 94 1.80 5.84 6.74
C CYS A 94 2.64 6.27 5.53
N GLY A 95 2.16 7.29 4.83
CA GLY A 95 2.86 7.86 3.67
C GLY A 95 4.11 8.66 4.02
N PRO A 96 4.80 9.21 3.01
CA PRO A 96 6.01 9.99 3.20
C PRO A 96 5.83 11.16 4.20
N GLY A 97 6.80 11.34 5.10
CA GLY A 97 6.77 12.39 6.14
C GLY A 97 5.81 12.14 7.31
N LEU A 98 5.21 10.94 7.38
CA LEU A 98 4.32 10.52 8.45
C LEU A 98 4.88 9.32 9.21
N ARG A 99 4.65 9.28 10.52
CA ARG A 99 5.03 8.19 11.42
C ARG A 99 3.80 7.62 12.11
N CYS A 100 3.80 6.31 12.35
CA CYS A 100 2.73 5.68 13.12
C CYS A 100 2.97 5.88 14.62
N VAL A 101 2.12 6.67 15.27
CA VAL A 101 2.23 6.96 16.71
C VAL A 101 1.05 6.33 17.44
N ALA A 102 1.33 5.39 18.34
CA ALA A 102 0.34 4.72 19.15
C ALA A 102 0.28 5.30 20.58
N PRO A 103 -0.92 5.46 21.16
CA PRO A 103 -1.04 5.83 22.57
C PRO A 103 -0.52 4.71 23.46
N ARG A 104 0.25 5.06 24.50
CA ARG A 104 0.74 4.14 25.55
C ARG A 104 1.45 2.89 25.01
N GLY A 105 2.19 3.01 23.90
CA GLY A 105 2.90 1.87 23.30
C GLY A 105 2.00 0.79 22.70
N GLY A 106 0.72 1.10 22.42
CA GLY A 106 -0.21 0.17 21.79
C GLY A 106 0.22 -0.29 20.39
N LYS A 107 -0.39 -1.37 19.89
CA LYS A 107 -0.08 -1.91 18.55
C LYS A 107 -0.68 -1.11 17.41
N VAL A 108 -1.76 -0.37 17.68
CA VAL A 108 -2.49 0.44 16.71
C VAL A 108 -2.39 1.90 17.11
N GLY A 109 -1.94 2.72 16.17
CA GLY A 109 -1.78 4.15 16.32
C GLY A 109 -2.48 4.93 15.22
N ARG A 110 -2.06 6.19 15.06
CA ARG A 110 -2.44 7.03 13.93
C ARG A 110 -1.22 7.63 13.26
N CYS A 111 -1.31 7.85 11.96
CA CYS A 111 -0.28 8.56 11.22
C CYS A 111 -0.21 10.02 11.69
N LYS A 112 0.97 10.48 12.11
CA LYS A 112 1.25 11.87 12.50
C LYS A 112 2.44 12.38 11.71
N ARG A 113 2.56 13.69 11.52
CA ARG A 113 3.78 14.24 10.92
C ARG A 113 4.99 13.95 11.79
N GLU A 114 6.13 13.74 11.14
CA GLU A 114 7.44 13.57 11.76
C GLU A 114 7.70 14.60 12.89
N SER A 115 7.38 15.87 12.65
CA SER A 115 7.56 16.97 13.60
C SER A 115 6.69 16.86 14.85
N GLN A 116 5.53 16.21 14.76
CA GLN A 116 4.60 15.99 15.89
C GLN A 116 4.87 14.69 16.64
N ALA A 117 5.59 13.75 16.02
CA ALA A 117 5.98 12.50 16.67
C ALA A 117 7.09 12.72 17.71
N PHE A 118 7.96 13.71 17.49
CA PHE A 118 9.04 14.06 18.41
C PHE A 118 8.55 14.83 19.65
N SER A 119 7.53 15.67 19.51
CA SER A 119 6.94 16.41 20.64
C SER A 119 6.14 15.53 21.61
N GLY A 120 5.68 14.35 21.19
CA GLY A 120 4.94 13.41 22.06
C GLY A 120 5.81 12.38 22.78
N GLY A 121 7.14 12.48 22.66
CA GLY A 121 8.12 11.67 23.40
C GLY A 121 8.67 12.35 24.65
N LEU A 122 8.21 13.58 24.96
CA LEU A 122 8.61 14.36 26.12
C LEU A 122 7.53 14.43 27.21
N ASP A 123 6.43 13.69 27.09
CA ASP A 123 5.46 13.51 28.19
C ASP A 123 5.81 12.26 29.03
N GLY A 124 7.11 12.06 29.24
CA GLY A 124 7.68 11.16 30.23
C GLY A 124 8.34 11.98 31.34
N GLU A 125 7.57 12.86 31.99
CA GLU A 125 7.95 13.36 33.31
C GLU A 125 7.62 12.28 34.34
N ASP A 126 8.54 11.33 34.49
CA ASP A 126 8.79 10.68 35.79
C ASP A 126 9.98 11.39 36.44
N LEU A 127 9.67 12.47 37.17
CA LEU A 127 10.39 12.98 38.34
C LEU A 127 9.64 14.22 38.84
N VAL A 128 8.95 14.18 40.00
CA VAL A 128 9.37 14.82 41.26
C VAL A 128 8.46 14.37 42.42
N VAL A 129 9.10 13.89 43.51
CA VAL A 129 8.66 13.66 44.91
C VAL A 129 7.52 12.68 45.20
#